data_AF-A0A933LL40-F1
#
_entry.id   AF-A0A933LL40-F1
#
_cell.length_a   1.000
_cell.length_b   1.000
_cell.length_c   1.000
_cell.angle_alpha   90.00
_cell.angle_beta   90.00
_cell.angle_gamma   90.00
#
_symmetry.space_group_name_H-M   'P 1'
#
loop_
_entity.id
_entity.type
_entity.pdbx_description
1 polymer ?
#
loop_
_entity_poly.entity_id
_entity_poly.type
_entity_poly.pdbx_seq_one_letter_code
_entity_poly.pdbx_strand_id
1 'polypeptide(L)'
;MALKASHLTFFLVMAGQALAAAEPAPSTKGAQVGSEAMQIHVDHGRLTVKLEGIPLETVLKEIGRRAGIEIAILGPLTKNTSMEFRDLPLAEGLRKLLRGFGWALLQAGSAPQSGALEKVIVVPGGERAGFDQGASGPKGERTLAQAVTALLEREQVKTLLDVYLHGSSARARRDAFRGLLGAVQLEDLELLIELLEDQSVQPAEWEAALAPLSGVIRTEERWFILRSLQSQVAREQMVKTLESHVTYKRRAEAKR
;
A
#
# COMPACT_ATOMS: atom_id res chain seq x y z
N MET A 1 50.63 -26.85 39.44
CA MET A 1 49.25 -26.49 39.03
C MET A 1 49.22 -26.56 37.49
N ALA A 2 49.06 -27.75 36.90
CA ALA A 2 47.78 -28.38 36.52
C ALA A 2 46.99 -27.45 35.55
N LEU A 3 47.27 -27.44 34.24
CA LEU A 3 46.94 -28.39 33.16
C LEU A 3 45.43 -28.50 32.87
N LYS A 4 45.01 -28.11 31.65
CA LYS A 4 44.07 -28.89 30.82
C LYS A 4 44.08 -28.39 29.37
N ALA A 5 44.92 -29.04 28.57
CA ALA A 5 44.68 -29.27 27.16
C ALA A 5 43.63 -30.38 27.03
N SER A 6 42.67 -30.23 26.11
CA SER A 6 41.83 -31.34 25.65
C SER A 6 42.10 -31.58 24.18
N HIS A 7 42.91 -32.59 23.92
CA HIS A 7 42.86 -33.40 22.71
C HIS A 7 41.61 -34.30 22.78
N LEU A 8 40.94 -34.52 21.64
CA LEU A 8 40.35 -35.81 21.36
C LEU A 8 40.45 -36.13 19.86
N THR A 9 41.53 -36.82 19.54
CA THR A 9 41.66 -37.70 18.38
C THR A 9 40.87 -38.98 18.65
N PHE A 10 40.14 -39.56 17.69
CA PHE A 10 40.12 -41.02 17.47
C PHE A 10 39.45 -41.45 16.14
N PHE A 11 40.27 -42.13 15.30
CA PHE A 11 40.07 -43.28 14.38
C PHE A 11 38.74 -43.48 13.60
N LEU A 12 38.75 -43.51 12.25
CA LEU A 12 39.19 -44.59 11.33
C LEU A 12 38.23 -45.78 11.27
N VAL A 13 37.62 -46.05 10.11
CA VAL A 13 37.51 -47.39 9.47
C VAL A 13 37.05 -47.21 8.01
N MET A 14 37.65 -48.07 7.17
CA MET A 14 37.65 -48.14 5.72
C MET A 14 36.49 -48.98 5.14
N ALA A 15 36.23 -48.71 3.86
CA ALA A 15 35.94 -49.64 2.76
C ALA A 15 34.69 -50.55 2.79
N GLY A 16 34.00 -50.55 1.65
CA GLY A 16 33.07 -51.61 1.26
C GLY A 16 32.24 -51.24 0.04
N GLN A 17 32.75 -51.57 -1.16
CA GLN A 17 32.02 -51.47 -2.42
C GLN A 17 30.77 -52.37 -2.46
N ALA A 18 29.74 -51.92 -3.16
CA ALA A 18 28.89 -52.81 -3.96
C ALA A 18 28.40 -52.06 -5.21
N LEU A 19 28.86 -52.54 -6.36
CA LEU A 19 28.33 -52.26 -7.69
C LEU A 19 26.90 -52.81 -7.77
N ALA A 20 25.93 -51.96 -8.12
CA ALA A 20 24.66 -52.42 -8.67
C ALA A 20 24.31 -51.51 -9.86
N ALA A 21 24.50 -52.05 -11.05
CA ALA A 21 23.95 -51.52 -12.28
C ALA A 21 22.42 -51.66 -12.22
N ALA A 22 21.71 -50.55 -12.40
CA ALA A 22 20.31 -50.55 -12.81
C ALA A 22 20.15 -49.53 -13.94
N GLU A 23 19.60 -50.03 -15.03
CA GLU A 23 19.39 -49.40 -16.34
C GLU A 23 18.59 -48.08 -16.28
N PRO A 24 18.70 -47.23 -17.34
CA PRO A 24 17.99 -45.97 -17.41
C PRO A 24 16.50 -46.19 -17.70
N ALA A 25 15.65 -45.81 -16.75
CA ALA A 25 14.21 -45.67 -17.00
C ALA A 25 13.93 -44.43 -17.87
N PRO A 26 13.09 -44.53 -18.92
CA PRO A 26 12.66 -43.38 -19.70
C PRO A 26 11.45 -42.71 -19.05
N SER A 27 11.33 -41.41 -19.29
CA SER A 27 10.19 -40.55 -18.93
C SER A 27 10.18 -40.14 -17.45
N THR A 28 10.03 -38.87 -17.10
CA THR A 28 9.13 -37.89 -17.69
C THR A 28 9.76 -36.51 -17.56
N LYS A 29 9.66 -35.73 -18.63
CA LYS A 29 9.84 -34.28 -18.64
C LYS A 29 8.78 -33.67 -17.72
N GLY A 30 9.04 -33.71 -16.41
CA GLY A 30 8.29 -33.00 -15.40
C GLY A 30 8.51 -31.52 -15.66
N ALA A 31 7.44 -30.84 -16.04
CA ALA A 31 7.39 -29.41 -16.20
C ALA A 31 7.91 -28.71 -14.93
N GLN A 32 9.20 -28.32 -14.92
CA GLN A 32 9.68 -27.22 -14.09
C GLN A 32 9.20 -25.91 -14.72
N VAL A 33 7.89 -25.66 -14.69
CA VAL A 33 7.33 -24.32 -14.86
C VAL A 33 7.12 -23.80 -13.45
N GLY A 34 8.16 -23.18 -12.87
CA GLY A 34 8.08 -22.66 -11.51
C GLY A 34 9.28 -21.87 -10.99
N SER A 35 10.45 -21.92 -11.65
CA SER A 35 11.67 -21.30 -11.08
C SER A 35 12.27 -20.12 -11.86
N GLU A 36 11.83 -19.84 -13.09
CA GLU A 36 12.38 -18.71 -13.89
C GLU A 36 11.46 -17.49 -13.95
N ALA A 37 10.15 -17.67 -13.77
CA ALA A 37 9.15 -16.60 -13.91
C ALA A 37 9.11 -15.62 -12.71
N MET A 38 9.72 -15.98 -11.58
CA MET A 38 9.72 -15.16 -10.36
C MET A 38 11.08 -15.26 -9.65
N GLN A 39 11.94 -14.26 -9.84
CA GLN A 39 13.20 -14.11 -9.12
C GLN A 39 13.15 -12.80 -8.32
N ILE A 40 13.31 -12.90 -7.00
CA ILE A 40 13.33 -11.76 -6.10
C ILE A 40 14.53 -11.92 -5.17
N HIS A 41 15.45 -10.96 -5.17
CA HIS A 41 16.60 -10.95 -4.28
C HIS A 41 16.63 -9.64 -3.51
N VAL A 42 16.79 -9.74 -2.20
CA VAL A 42 16.95 -8.58 -1.31
C VAL A 42 18.29 -8.73 -0.63
N ASP A 43 19.19 -7.78 -0.87
CA ASP A 43 20.52 -7.76 -0.28
C ASP A 43 20.88 -6.33 0.15
N HIS A 44 21.31 -6.14 1.40
CA HIS A 44 21.70 -4.83 1.95
C HIS A 44 20.71 -3.68 1.65
N GLY A 45 19.39 -3.94 1.70
CA GLY A 45 18.36 -2.95 1.39
C GLY A 45 18.18 -2.62 -0.09
N ARG A 46 18.78 -3.43 -0.98
CA ARG A 46 18.62 -3.37 -2.43
C ARG A 46 17.79 -4.54 -2.93
N LEU A 47 16.99 -4.28 -3.95
CA LEU A 47 16.00 -5.18 -4.52
C LEU A 47 16.33 -5.44 -5.98
N THR A 48 16.50 -6.71 -6.32
CA THR A 48 16.59 -7.23 -7.69
C THR A 48 15.39 -8.13 -7.94
N VAL A 49 14.70 -7.90 -9.06
CA VAL A 49 13.42 -8.53 -9.38
C VAL A 49 13.39 -8.88 -10.86
N LYS A 50 12.98 -10.10 -11.18
CA LYS A 50 12.57 -10.54 -12.52
C LYS A 50 11.25 -11.28 -12.39
N LEU A 51 10.21 -10.74 -13.00
CA LEU A 51 8.83 -11.20 -12.89
C LEU A 51 8.21 -11.34 -14.27
N GLU A 52 7.50 -12.43 -14.48
CA GLU A 52 6.78 -12.72 -15.71
C GLU A 52 5.36 -13.18 -15.37
N GLY A 53 4.39 -12.28 -15.43
CA GLY A 53 2.97 -12.57 -15.27
C GLY A 53 2.57 -13.00 -13.85
N ILE A 54 3.30 -12.56 -12.82
CA ILE A 54 3.09 -13.00 -11.43
C ILE A 54 2.08 -12.09 -10.72
N PRO A 55 1.12 -12.63 -9.94
CA PRO A 55 0.23 -11.81 -9.12
C PRO A 55 1.01 -10.87 -8.20
N LEU A 56 0.70 -9.58 -8.24
CA LEU A 56 1.42 -8.55 -7.49
C LEU A 56 1.34 -8.81 -5.98
N GLU A 57 0.25 -9.37 -5.49
CA GLU A 57 0.12 -9.78 -4.09
C GLU A 57 1.22 -10.77 -3.67
N THR A 58 1.47 -11.78 -4.50
CA THR A 58 2.50 -12.80 -4.28
C THR A 58 3.90 -12.16 -4.29
N VAL A 59 4.13 -11.23 -5.21
CA VAL A 59 5.39 -10.48 -5.31
C VAL A 59 5.65 -9.67 -4.05
N LEU A 60 4.65 -8.92 -3.59
CA LEU A 60 4.76 -8.09 -2.39
C LEU A 60 4.98 -8.94 -1.14
N LYS A 61 4.22 -10.03 -0.95
CA LYS A 61 4.42 -10.95 0.18
C LYS A 61 5.84 -11.49 0.23
N GLU A 62 6.40 -11.88 -0.93
CA GLU A 62 7.75 -12.42 -0.99
C GLU A 62 8.83 -11.36 -0.74
N ILE A 63 8.62 -10.11 -1.21
CA ILE A 63 9.49 -8.99 -0.86
C ILE A 63 9.43 -8.69 0.63
N GLY A 64 8.23 -8.64 1.22
CA GLY A 64 8.04 -8.46 2.66
C GLY A 64 8.83 -9.49 3.47
N ARG A 65 8.68 -10.76 3.11
CA ARG A 65 9.38 -11.89 3.74
C ARG A 65 10.90 -11.80 3.62
N ARG A 66 11.43 -11.45 2.44
CA ARG A 66 12.90 -11.38 2.20
C ARG A 66 13.53 -10.11 2.78
N ALA A 67 12.81 -9.01 2.79
CA ALA A 67 13.30 -7.73 3.30
C ALA A 67 13.07 -7.54 4.80
N GLY A 68 12.29 -8.41 5.45
CA GLY A 68 11.93 -8.27 6.86
C GLY A 68 11.01 -7.06 7.11
N ILE A 69 10.17 -6.71 6.14
CA ILE A 69 9.24 -5.57 6.23
C ILE A 69 7.80 -6.07 6.26
N GLU A 70 6.96 -5.43 7.06
CA GLU A 70 5.52 -5.70 7.06
C GLU A 70 4.89 -5.10 5.80
N ILE A 71 4.13 -5.89 5.03
CA ILE A 71 3.33 -5.36 3.92
C ILE A 71 1.86 -5.62 4.20
N ALA A 72 1.12 -4.55 4.50
CA ALA A 72 -0.32 -4.58 4.70
C ALA A 72 -1.02 -4.23 3.38
N ILE A 73 -1.74 -5.18 2.81
CA ILE A 73 -2.53 -4.99 1.58
C ILE A 73 -3.98 -4.85 1.99
N LEU A 74 -4.55 -3.66 1.77
CA LEU A 74 -5.90 -3.33 2.21
C LEU A 74 -6.90 -3.57 1.07
N GLY A 75 -7.16 -4.83 0.74
CA GLY A 75 -8.08 -5.26 -0.32
C GLY A 75 -7.46 -6.24 -1.32
N PRO A 76 -8.24 -6.80 -2.26
CA PRO A 76 -7.73 -7.76 -3.21
C PRO A 76 -6.82 -7.09 -4.26
N LEU A 77 -5.66 -7.68 -4.52
CA LEU A 77 -4.66 -7.17 -5.46
C LEU A 77 -4.50 -8.18 -6.62
N THR A 78 -5.46 -8.16 -7.54
CA THR A 78 -5.61 -9.18 -8.61
C THR A 78 -4.70 -8.99 -9.82
N LYS A 79 -3.94 -7.89 -9.87
CA LYS A 79 -3.12 -7.55 -11.04
C LYS A 79 -1.89 -8.46 -11.14
N ASN A 80 -1.68 -9.04 -12.32
CA ASN A 80 -0.42 -9.69 -12.67
C ASN A 80 0.61 -8.67 -13.13
N THR A 81 1.86 -8.87 -12.74
CA THR A 81 2.96 -7.94 -13.01
C THR A 81 4.09 -8.67 -13.74
N SER A 82 4.62 -8.02 -14.77
CA SER A 82 5.84 -8.43 -15.46
C SER A 82 6.82 -7.27 -15.43
N MET A 83 7.98 -7.46 -14.82
CA MET A 83 9.04 -6.46 -14.84
C MET A 83 10.39 -7.07 -14.48
N GLU A 84 11.44 -6.40 -14.94
CA GLU A 84 12.81 -6.67 -14.54
C GLU A 84 13.49 -5.38 -14.08
N PHE A 85 14.16 -5.44 -12.94
CA PHE A 85 15.13 -4.44 -12.52
C PHE A 85 16.14 -5.07 -11.58
N ARG A 86 17.33 -4.47 -11.51
CA ARG A 86 18.45 -4.98 -10.72
C ARG A 86 18.97 -3.89 -9.82
N ASP A 87 19.35 -4.29 -8.62
CA ASP A 87 20.08 -3.48 -7.65
C ASP A 87 19.44 -2.11 -7.36
N LEU A 88 18.10 -2.06 -7.22
CA LEU A 88 17.43 -0.81 -6.86
C LEU A 88 17.29 -0.68 -5.34
N PRO A 89 17.39 0.52 -4.76
CA PRO A 89 17.00 0.73 -3.36
C PRO A 89 15.58 0.19 -3.13
N LEU A 90 15.36 -0.54 -2.03
CA LEU A 90 14.10 -1.24 -1.75
C LEU A 90 12.88 -0.31 -1.87
N ALA A 91 12.97 0.91 -1.32
CA ALA A 91 11.92 1.93 -1.46
C ALA A 91 11.62 2.31 -2.92
N GLU A 92 12.65 2.38 -3.76
CA GLU A 92 12.50 2.72 -5.18
C GLU A 92 11.94 1.55 -5.99
N GLY A 93 12.39 0.33 -5.68
CA GLY A 93 11.85 -0.89 -6.28
C GLY A 93 10.37 -1.08 -5.95
N LEU A 94 9.97 -0.89 -4.68
CA LEU A 94 8.57 -0.90 -4.26
C LEU A 94 7.76 0.20 -4.96
N ARG A 95 8.30 1.41 -5.09
CA ARG A 95 7.64 2.48 -5.86
C ARG A 95 7.41 2.11 -7.32
N LYS A 96 8.37 1.43 -7.96
CA LYS A 96 8.20 0.93 -9.35
C LYS A 96 7.12 -0.14 -9.42
N LEU A 97 7.13 -1.10 -8.49
CA LEU A 97 6.16 -2.19 -8.40
C LEU A 97 4.73 -1.69 -8.18
N LEU A 98 4.58 -0.70 -7.30
CA LEU A 98 3.30 -0.14 -6.90
C LEU A 98 2.85 1.03 -7.79
N ARG A 99 3.46 1.19 -8.98
CA ARG A 99 3.06 2.24 -9.91
C ARG A 99 1.61 2.02 -10.36
N GLY A 100 0.77 3.02 -10.11
CA GLY A 100 -0.67 2.97 -10.40
C GLY A 100 -1.53 2.51 -9.22
N PHE A 101 -0.92 2.20 -8.08
CA PHE A 101 -1.61 1.89 -6.82
C PHE A 101 -1.42 3.04 -5.82
N GLY A 102 -2.37 3.21 -4.90
CA GLY A 102 -2.16 4.04 -3.72
C GLY A 102 -1.28 3.28 -2.74
N TRP A 103 -0.29 3.93 -2.13
CA TRP A 103 0.54 3.28 -1.12
C TRP A 103 1.20 4.30 -0.20
N ALA A 104 1.60 3.84 0.98
CA ALA A 104 2.35 4.62 1.97
C ALA A 104 3.49 3.77 2.55
N LEU A 105 4.61 4.43 2.88
CA LEU A 105 5.74 3.83 3.58
C LEU A 105 5.85 4.40 4.98
N LEU A 106 5.95 3.51 5.96
CA LEU A 106 6.21 3.80 7.36
C LEU A 106 7.64 3.34 7.69
N GLN A 107 8.41 4.23 8.30
CA GLN A 107 9.77 3.96 8.75
C GLN A 107 9.81 3.94 10.28
N ALA A 108 10.52 2.96 10.85
CA ALA A 108 10.78 2.91 12.29
C ALA A 108 11.61 4.14 12.72
N GLY A 109 11.32 4.65 13.92
CA GLY A 109 11.68 6.00 14.37
C GLY A 109 13.15 6.45 14.33
N SER A 110 13.26 7.78 14.25
CA SER A 110 14.27 8.68 14.83
C SER A 110 15.75 8.51 14.46
N ALA A 111 16.07 8.17 13.21
CA ALA A 111 17.36 8.57 12.63
C ALA A 111 17.24 8.70 11.11
N PRO A 112 17.59 9.85 10.50
CA PRO A 112 17.62 10.01 9.04
C PRO A 112 18.58 9.04 8.33
N GLN A 113 19.42 8.33 9.10
CA GLN A 113 20.51 7.50 8.61
C GLN A 113 20.24 5.98 8.67
N SER A 114 19.19 5.52 9.38
CA SER A 114 18.98 4.08 9.52
C SER A 114 18.14 3.45 8.40
N GLY A 115 17.39 4.25 7.62
CA GLY A 115 16.75 3.82 6.36
C GLY A 115 15.82 2.59 6.42
N ALA A 116 15.59 2.03 7.61
CA ALA A 116 14.89 0.78 7.82
C ALA A 116 13.40 0.99 7.55
N LEU A 117 12.97 0.54 6.37
CA LEU A 117 11.56 0.43 6.04
C LEU A 117 10.95 -0.61 6.98
N GLU A 118 9.92 -0.22 7.72
CA GLU A 118 9.27 -1.11 8.70
C GLU A 118 7.98 -1.66 8.11
N LYS A 119 7.16 -0.79 7.52
CA LYS A 119 5.84 -1.15 7.02
C LYS A 119 5.47 -0.45 5.71
N VAL A 120 4.89 -1.21 4.79
CA VAL A 120 4.35 -0.75 3.51
C VAL A 120 2.84 -0.99 3.55
N ILE A 121 2.06 0.06 3.34
CA ILE A 121 0.60 -0.08 3.18
C ILE A 121 0.29 0.09 1.70
N VAL A 122 -0.35 -0.91 1.12
CA VAL A 122 -0.76 -0.92 -0.28
C VAL A 122 -2.28 -0.85 -0.36
N VAL A 123 -2.75 0.15 -1.09
CA VAL A 123 -4.15 0.40 -1.37
C VAL A 123 -4.38 0.13 -2.86
N PRO A 124 -5.12 -0.94 -3.20
CA PRO A 124 -5.47 -1.24 -4.58
C PRO A 124 -6.21 -0.06 -5.22
N GLY A 125 -5.52 0.73 -6.03
CA GLY A 125 -6.08 1.86 -6.76
C GLY A 125 -6.48 1.44 -8.17
N GLY A 126 -7.77 1.26 -8.40
CA GLY A 126 -8.34 1.35 -9.75
C GLY A 126 -8.13 0.17 -10.69
N GLU A 127 -8.09 -1.06 -10.21
CA GLU A 127 -8.57 -2.19 -11.01
C GLU A 127 -9.68 -2.81 -10.16
N ARG A 128 -10.90 -2.90 -10.70
CA ARG A 128 -12.11 -3.31 -10.00
C ARG A 128 -11.82 -4.58 -9.18
N ALA A 129 -11.40 -4.40 -7.93
CA ALA A 129 -11.83 -5.27 -6.86
C ALA A 129 -13.35 -5.24 -6.99
N GLY A 130 -13.94 -6.37 -7.36
CA GLY A 130 -15.38 -6.56 -7.27
C GLY A 130 -15.76 -6.37 -5.82
N PHE A 131 -15.89 -5.12 -5.39
CA PHE A 131 -16.73 -4.77 -4.28
C PHE A 131 -18.13 -5.08 -4.79
N ASP A 132 -18.71 -6.13 -4.21
CA ASP A 132 -20.12 -6.42 -4.34
C ASP A 132 -20.89 -5.10 -4.38
N GLN A 133 -21.65 -4.90 -5.45
CA GLN A 133 -22.59 -3.78 -5.62
C GLN A 133 -23.77 -3.87 -4.63
N GLY A 134 -23.55 -4.43 -3.44
CA GLY A 134 -24.54 -4.62 -2.39
C GLY A 134 -24.56 -3.48 -1.38
N ALA A 135 -24.46 -2.22 -1.82
CA ALA A 135 -24.91 -1.05 -1.03
C ALA A 135 -24.91 0.24 -1.85
N SER A 136 -25.27 0.21 -3.14
CA SER A 136 -25.94 1.38 -3.73
C SER A 136 -27.36 1.37 -3.17
N GLY A 137 -27.51 1.92 -1.97
CA GLY A 137 -28.82 2.40 -1.53
C GLY A 137 -29.40 3.35 -2.58
N PRO A 138 -30.73 3.53 -2.60
CA PRO A 138 -31.38 4.37 -3.60
C PRO A 138 -30.69 5.72 -3.67
N LYS A 139 -30.58 6.23 -4.91
CA LYS A 139 -30.06 7.55 -5.29
C LYS A 139 -30.96 8.67 -4.75
N GLY A 140 -31.21 8.65 -3.44
CA GLY A 140 -31.92 9.65 -2.67
C GLY A 140 -30.91 10.31 -1.76
N GLU A 141 -30.77 11.63 -1.91
CA GLU A 141 -30.27 12.59 -0.92
C GLU A 141 -29.36 11.99 0.16
N ARG A 142 -28.18 11.49 -0.26
CA ARG A 142 -27.18 11.08 0.70
C ARG A 142 -26.60 12.35 1.31
N THR A 143 -26.89 12.60 2.58
CA THR A 143 -26.45 13.83 3.24
C THR A 143 -24.93 13.85 3.37
N LEU A 144 -24.34 15.06 3.49
CA LEU A 144 -22.89 15.26 3.74
C LEU A 144 -22.37 14.30 4.82
N ALA A 145 -23.07 14.24 5.96
CA ALA A 145 -22.68 13.40 7.07
C ALA A 145 -22.66 11.92 6.68
N GLN A 146 -23.63 11.45 5.89
CA GLN A 146 -23.67 10.05 5.46
C GLN A 146 -22.59 9.70 4.43
N ALA A 147 -22.27 10.61 3.51
CA ALA A 147 -21.22 10.39 2.51
C ALA A 147 -19.83 10.41 3.15
N VAL A 148 -19.55 11.42 3.97
CA VAL A 148 -18.28 11.54 4.69
C VAL A 148 -18.15 10.39 5.69
N THR A 149 -19.19 10.06 6.47
CA THR A 149 -19.14 8.89 7.37
C THR A 149 -18.85 7.61 6.61
N ALA A 150 -19.53 7.35 5.50
CA ALA A 150 -19.29 6.13 4.71
C ALA A 150 -17.90 6.08 4.07
N LEU A 151 -17.32 7.22 3.71
CA LEU A 151 -15.95 7.30 3.24
C LEU A 151 -14.97 7.02 4.39
N LEU A 152 -15.21 7.61 5.54
CA LEU A 152 -14.37 7.50 6.73
C LEU A 152 -14.46 6.13 7.40
N GLU A 153 -15.57 5.40 7.26
CA GLU A 153 -15.68 4.03 7.76
C GLU A 153 -14.81 3.03 6.98
N ARG A 154 -14.27 3.41 5.82
CA ARG A 154 -13.34 2.57 5.06
C ARG A 154 -12.00 2.52 5.81
N GLU A 155 -11.60 1.35 6.29
CA GLU A 155 -10.31 1.12 6.98
C GLU A 155 -9.10 1.69 6.22
N GLN A 156 -9.12 1.61 4.90
CA GLN A 156 -8.13 2.21 4.00
C GLN A 156 -8.02 3.72 4.17
N VAL A 157 -9.16 4.40 4.22
CA VAL A 157 -9.23 5.86 4.37
C VAL A 157 -8.76 6.25 5.76
N LYS A 158 -9.20 5.56 6.83
CA LYS A 158 -8.73 5.80 8.20
C LYS A 158 -7.21 5.69 8.29
N THR A 159 -6.65 4.62 7.74
CA THR A 159 -5.20 4.37 7.75
C THR A 159 -4.43 5.45 6.99
N LEU A 160 -4.86 5.78 5.77
CA LEU A 160 -4.19 6.81 4.98
C LEU A 160 -4.32 8.20 5.61
N LEU A 161 -5.44 8.48 6.27
CA LEU A 161 -5.65 9.73 6.98
C LEU A 161 -4.75 9.83 8.21
N ASP A 162 -4.57 8.75 8.96
CA ASP A 162 -3.62 8.67 10.07
C ASP A 162 -2.18 8.97 9.58
N VAL A 163 -1.74 8.34 8.49
CA VAL A 163 -0.41 8.62 7.92
C VAL A 163 -0.31 10.05 7.37
N TYR A 164 -1.39 10.59 6.81
CA TYR A 164 -1.41 11.97 6.32
C TYR A 164 -1.24 12.99 7.45
N LEU A 165 -1.88 12.76 8.59
CA LEU A 165 -1.88 13.69 9.71
C LEU A 165 -0.64 13.51 10.60
N HIS A 166 -0.33 12.27 10.94
CA HIS A 166 0.68 11.92 11.93
C HIS A 166 2.01 11.45 11.32
N GLY A 167 2.07 11.27 10.00
CA GLY A 167 3.28 10.82 9.31
C GLY A 167 4.48 11.73 9.61
N SER A 168 5.58 11.12 10.05
CA SER A 168 6.80 11.82 10.49
C SER A 168 7.51 12.60 9.38
N SER A 169 7.25 12.30 8.11
CA SER A 169 7.88 12.96 6.97
C SER A 169 6.88 13.61 6.02
N ALA A 170 7.26 14.76 5.44
CA ALA A 170 6.48 15.43 4.39
C ALA A 170 6.26 14.56 3.15
N ARG A 171 7.14 13.58 2.92
CA ARG A 171 6.99 12.59 1.85
C ARG A 171 5.89 11.59 2.17
N ALA A 172 5.90 10.97 3.35
CA ALA A 172 4.86 10.04 3.79
C ALA A 172 3.48 10.70 3.76
N ARG A 173 3.37 11.94 4.26
CA ARG A 173 2.10 12.70 4.20
C ARG A 173 1.63 12.91 2.76
N ARG A 174 2.50 13.34 1.85
CA ARG A 174 2.14 13.53 0.43
C ARG A 174 1.74 12.22 -0.26
N ASP A 175 2.42 11.11 0.02
CA ASP A 175 2.09 9.81 -0.56
C ASP A 175 0.75 9.29 0.00
N ALA A 176 0.51 9.46 1.31
CA ALA A 176 -0.77 9.16 1.95
C ALA A 176 -1.92 10.01 1.39
N PHE A 177 -1.70 11.31 1.16
CA PHE A 177 -2.67 12.19 0.51
C PHE A 177 -3.04 11.71 -0.90
N ARG A 178 -2.04 11.30 -1.69
CA ARG A 178 -2.31 10.69 -3.01
C ARG A 178 -3.08 9.38 -2.89
N GLY A 179 -2.76 8.56 -1.89
CA GLY A 179 -3.50 7.36 -1.57
C GLY A 179 -4.96 7.65 -1.23
N LEU A 180 -5.23 8.68 -0.41
CA LEU A 180 -6.58 9.12 -0.06
C LEU A 180 -7.37 9.48 -1.33
N LEU A 181 -6.80 10.34 -2.18
CA LEU A 181 -7.44 10.73 -3.44
C LEU A 181 -7.71 9.53 -4.37
N GLY A 182 -6.82 8.53 -4.37
CA GLY A 182 -7.02 7.28 -5.13
C GLY A 182 -8.08 6.35 -4.55
N ALA A 183 -8.29 6.36 -3.24
CA ALA A 183 -9.26 5.51 -2.53
C ALA A 183 -10.70 6.06 -2.55
N VAL A 184 -10.85 7.35 -2.84
CA VAL A 184 -12.16 8.02 -2.94
C VAL A 184 -12.75 7.79 -4.34
N GLN A 185 -14.04 7.42 -4.42
CA GLN A 185 -14.71 7.24 -5.71
C GLN A 185 -14.91 8.58 -6.41
N LEU A 186 -15.13 8.58 -7.73
CA LEU A 186 -15.25 9.85 -8.46
C LEU A 186 -16.50 10.61 -8.00
N GLU A 187 -17.58 9.88 -7.78
CA GLU A 187 -18.87 10.35 -7.28
C GLU A 187 -18.75 10.96 -5.88
N ASP A 188 -17.96 10.32 -5.01
CA ASP A 188 -17.68 10.83 -3.66
C ASP A 188 -16.91 12.18 -3.72
N LEU A 189 -15.99 12.34 -4.69
CA LEU A 189 -15.26 13.60 -4.91
C LEU A 189 -16.14 14.71 -5.47
N GLU A 190 -17.04 14.38 -6.40
CA GLU A 190 -17.98 15.33 -7.00
C GLU A 190 -18.97 15.85 -5.95
N LEU A 191 -19.49 14.97 -5.10
CA LEU A 191 -20.35 15.35 -3.99
C LEU A 191 -19.61 16.26 -2.98
N LEU A 192 -18.33 15.97 -2.70
CA LEU A 192 -17.50 16.83 -1.85
C LEU A 192 -17.28 18.21 -2.46
N ILE A 193 -17.13 18.32 -3.78
CA ILE A 193 -17.00 19.61 -4.48
C ILE A 193 -18.29 20.41 -4.37
N GLU A 194 -19.43 19.82 -4.77
CA GLU A 194 -20.75 20.46 -4.73
C GLU A 194 -21.04 21.04 -3.35
N LEU A 195 -20.67 20.29 -2.32
CA LEU A 195 -20.85 20.68 -0.94
C LEU A 195 -19.88 21.78 -0.46
N LEU A 196 -18.62 21.76 -0.90
CA LEU A 196 -17.68 22.83 -0.59
C LEU A 196 -18.10 24.15 -1.26
N GLU A 197 -18.80 24.06 -2.39
CA GLU A 197 -19.39 25.22 -3.08
C GLU A 197 -20.69 25.70 -2.42
N ASP A 198 -21.42 24.81 -1.74
CA ASP A 198 -22.64 25.15 -1.01
C ASP A 198 -22.33 26.03 0.21
N GLN A 199 -22.71 27.31 0.11
CA GLN A 199 -22.53 28.29 1.17
C GLN A 199 -23.61 28.22 2.25
N SER A 200 -24.68 27.45 2.03
CA SER A 200 -25.79 27.31 2.96
C SER A 200 -25.54 26.29 4.08
N VAL A 201 -24.54 25.40 3.89
CA VAL A 201 -24.17 24.37 4.85
C VAL A 201 -23.76 24.98 6.19
N GLN A 202 -24.53 24.67 7.23
CA GLN A 202 -24.30 25.23 8.56
C GLN A 202 -23.03 24.66 9.20
N PRO A 203 -22.31 25.43 10.05
CA PRO A 203 -21.13 24.94 10.77
C PRO A 203 -21.34 23.64 11.55
N ALA A 204 -22.53 23.47 12.14
CA ALA A 204 -22.89 22.27 12.89
C ALA A 204 -22.96 21.01 12.01
N GLU A 205 -23.31 21.16 10.73
CA GLU A 205 -23.35 20.04 9.79
C GLU A 205 -21.94 19.57 9.42
N TRP A 206 -21.00 20.51 9.23
CA TRP A 206 -19.58 20.19 9.08
C TRP A 206 -19.03 19.51 10.33
N GLU A 207 -19.41 19.97 11.52
CA GLU A 207 -18.97 19.37 12.77
C GLU A 207 -19.46 17.93 12.93
N ALA A 208 -20.75 17.69 12.62
CA ALA A 208 -21.35 16.36 12.61
C ALA A 208 -20.70 15.44 11.57
N ALA A 209 -20.41 15.96 10.37
CA ALA A 209 -19.75 15.20 9.31
C ALA A 209 -18.32 14.79 9.67
N LEU A 210 -17.61 15.64 10.41
CA LEU A 210 -16.25 15.36 10.89
C LEU A 210 -16.23 14.61 12.22
N ALA A 211 -17.38 14.36 12.87
CA ALA A 211 -17.43 13.65 14.15
C ALA A 211 -16.77 12.25 14.10
N PRO A 212 -16.93 11.43 13.03
CA PRO A 212 -16.25 10.15 12.91
C PRO A 212 -14.72 10.26 12.89
N LEU A 213 -14.17 11.43 12.54
CA LEU A 213 -12.73 11.66 12.56
C LEU A 213 -12.17 11.88 13.95
N SER A 214 -12.99 12.08 14.98
CA SER A 214 -12.52 12.42 16.32
C SER A 214 -11.51 11.43 16.92
N GLY A 215 -11.52 10.17 16.50
CA GLY A 215 -10.51 9.17 16.87
C GLY A 215 -9.21 9.19 16.05
N VAL A 216 -9.20 9.92 14.92
CA VAL A 216 -8.10 9.98 13.94
C VAL A 216 -7.45 11.36 13.91
N ILE A 217 -8.19 12.44 14.15
CA ILE A 217 -7.68 13.82 14.15
C ILE A 217 -7.63 14.36 15.57
N ARG A 218 -6.57 15.10 15.90
CA ARG A 218 -6.49 15.77 17.20
C ARG A 218 -7.55 16.86 17.31
N THR A 219 -7.99 17.16 18.52
CA THR A 219 -9.01 18.21 18.78
C THR A 219 -8.62 19.56 18.16
N GLU A 220 -7.33 19.92 18.21
CA GLU A 220 -6.80 21.16 17.63
C GLU A 220 -6.84 21.17 16.09
N GLU A 221 -6.52 20.03 15.47
CA GLU A 221 -6.56 19.86 14.01
C GLU A 221 -7.99 19.89 13.48
N ARG A 222 -8.94 19.29 14.23
CA ARG A 222 -10.37 19.39 13.93
C ARG A 222 -10.84 20.83 13.88
N TRP A 223 -10.43 21.64 14.85
CA TRP A 223 -10.72 23.08 14.88
C TRP A 223 -10.13 23.81 13.67
N PHE A 224 -8.89 23.48 13.30
CA PHE A 224 -8.26 24.06 12.12
C PHE A 224 -9.04 23.70 10.84
N ILE A 225 -9.41 22.44 10.65
CA ILE A 225 -10.20 21.98 9.50
C ILE A 225 -11.55 22.69 9.45
N LEU A 226 -12.28 22.74 10.56
CA LEU A 226 -13.57 23.45 10.64
C LEU A 226 -13.43 24.93 10.28
N ARG A 227 -12.38 25.60 10.77
CA ARG A 227 -12.10 27.00 10.45
C ARG A 227 -11.74 27.19 8.97
N SER A 228 -10.99 26.26 8.38
CA SER A 228 -10.72 26.27 6.94
C SER A 228 -11.99 26.07 6.12
N LEU A 229 -12.88 25.17 6.52
CA LEU A 229 -14.17 24.96 5.85
C LEU A 229 -15.10 26.17 5.97
N GLN A 230 -14.97 26.97 7.03
CA GLN A 230 -15.70 28.24 7.15
C GLN A 230 -15.11 29.38 6.32
N SER A 231 -13.85 29.27 5.89
CA SER A 231 -13.19 30.28 5.07
C SER A 231 -13.54 30.08 3.60
N GLN A 232 -14.22 31.05 2.99
CA GLN A 232 -14.55 31.03 1.56
C GLN A 232 -13.30 30.81 0.69
N VAL A 233 -12.22 31.55 0.95
CA VAL A 233 -10.97 31.43 0.19
C VAL A 233 -10.37 30.02 0.28
N ALA A 234 -10.38 29.43 1.47
CA ALA A 234 -9.86 28.07 1.65
C ALA A 234 -10.75 27.03 0.95
N ARG A 235 -12.08 27.19 1.01
CA ARG A 235 -13.03 26.33 0.27
C ARG A 235 -12.80 26.40 -1.24
N GLU A 236 -12.69 27.60 -1.81
CA GLU A 236 -12.41 27.79 -3.24
C GLU A 236 -11.08 27.12 -3.66
N GLN A 237 -10.05 27.21 -2.82
CA GLN A 237 -8.78 26.52 -3.06
C GLN A 237 -8.90 24.99 -3.01
N MET A 238 -9.70 24.48 -2.06
CA MET A 238 -9.97 23.04 -1.95
C MET A 238 -10.76 22.54 -3.16
N VAL A 239 -11.83 23.23 -3.55
CA VAL A 239 -12.64 22.93 -4.75
C VAL A 239 -11.74 22.84 -5.98
N LYS A 240 -10.95 23.88 -6.25
CA LYS A 240 -10.04 23.91 -7.41
C LYS A 240 -9.07 22.74 -7.44
N THR A 241 -8.58 22.32 -6.27
CA THR A 241 -7.69 21.17 -6.13
C THR A 241 -8.42 19.85 -6.44
N LEU A 242 -9.64 19.69 -5.92
CA LEU A 242 -10.47 18.51 -6.16
C LEU A 242 -10.94 18.43 -7.61
N GLU A 243 -11.38 19.52 -8.23
CA GLU A 243 -11.77 19.60 -9.64
C GLU A 243 -10.62 19.20 -10.58
N SER A 244 -9.41 19.68 -10.27
CA SER A 244 -8.20 19.30 -11.00
C SER A 244 -7.95 17.80 -10.91
N HIS A 245 -8.21 17.20 -9.74
CA HIS A 245 -8.08 15.76 -9.54
C HIS A 245 -9.17 14.95 -10.25
N VAL A 246 -10.42 15.39 -10.16
CA VAL A 246 -11.57 14.81 -10.89
C VAL A 246 -11.30 14.79 -12.39
N THR A 247 -10.83 15.91 -12.95
CA THR A 247 -10.47 16.01 -14.37
C THR A 247 -9.37 15.03 -14.76
N TYR A 248 -8.33 14.91 -13.92
CA TYR A 248 -7.26 13.94 -14.13
C TYR A 248 -7.79 12.50 -14.10
N LYS A 249 -8.64 12.17 -13.13
CA LYS A 249 -9.21 10.82 -12.95
C LYS A 249 -10.11 10.43 -14.12
N ARG A 250 -11.01 11.32 -14.56
CA ARG A 250 -11.84 11.12 -15.76
C ARG A 250 -10.99 10.85 -17.02
N ARG A 251 -9.89 11.58 -17.20
CA ARG A 251 -8.95 11.36 -18.32
C ARG A 251 -8.21 10.03 -18.22
N ALA A 252 -7.90 9.57 -17.01
CA ALA A 252 -7.26 8.27 -16.81
C ALA A 252 -8.23 7.11 -17.08
N GLU A 253 -9.50 7.27 -16.75
CA GLU A 253 -10.57 6.29 -17.01
C GLU A 253 -10.91 6.21 -18.50
N ALA A 254 -10.96 7.34 -19.22
CA ALA A 254 -11.25 7.37 -20.67
C ALA A 254 -10.16 6.78 -21.57
N LYS A 255 -8.96 6.52 -21.03
CA LYS A 255 -7.82 5.95 -21.78
C LYS A 255 -7.72 4.42 -21.64
N ARG A 256 -8.66 3.80 -20.95
CA ARG A 256 -8.75 2.36 -20.73
C ARG A 256 -9.87 1.77 -21.56
#